data_AF-A0A8J8AW80-F1
#
_entry.id   AF-A0A8J8AW80-F1
#
_cell.length_a   1.000
_cell.length_b   1.000
_cell.length_c   1.000
_cell.angle_alpha   90.00
_cell.angle_beta   90.00
_cell.angle_gamma   90.00
#
_symmetry.space_group_name_H-M   'P 1'
#
loop_
_entity.id
_entity.type
_entity.pdbx_description
1 polymer ?
#
loop_
_entity_poly.entity_id
_entity_poly.type
_entity_poly.pdbx_seq_one_letter_code
_entity_poly.pdbx_strand_id
1 'polypeptide(L)' 'MAEIVNLRAVRKAKERAATRAQADANTVKFGRRKGDKAREEARKAKETREFDGHARE' A
#
# COMPACT_ATOMS: atom_id res chain seq x y z
N MET A 1 -13.55 -34.48 -21.03
CA MET A 1 -12.72 -33.74 -22.00
C MET A 1 -11.77 -32.89 -21.18
N ALA A 2 -10.46 -33.11 -21.25
CA ALA A 2 -9.51 -32.36 -20.43
C ALA A 2 -9.21 -31.03 -21.11
N GLU A 3 -9.37 -29.93 -20.38
CA GLU A 3 -9.04 -28.60 -20.88
C GLU A 3 -7.53 -28.45 -20.91
N ILE A 4 -6.95 -28.33 -22.11
CA ILE A 4 -5.50 -28.17 -22.27
C ILE A 4 -5.16 -26.72 -21.95
N VAL A 5 -4.86 -26.44 -20.68
CA VAL A 5 -4.49 -25.11 -20.22
C VAL A 5 -3.00 -24.84 -20.39
N ASN A 6 -2.68 -23.73 -21.04
CA ASN A 6 -1.29 -23.31 -21.20
C ASN A 6 -0.77 -22.65 -19.90
N LEU A 7 -0.02 -23.42 -19.12
CA LEU A 7 0.54 -22.98 -17.84
C LEU A 7 1.47 -21.75 -17.96
N ARG A 8 2.13 -21.55 -19.11
CA ARG A 8 2.96 -20.37 -19.36
C ARG A 8 2.10 -19.10 -19.48
N ALA A 9 0.96 -19.20 -20.16
CA ALA A 9 0.02 -18.08 -20.28
C ALA A 9 -0.56 -17.70 -18.91
N VAL A 10 -0.94 -18.69 -18.10
CA VAL A 10 -1.44 -18.50 -16.73
C VAL A 10 -0.39 -17.84 -15.83
N ARG A 11 0.86 -18.30 -15.88
CA ARG A 11 1.95 -17.68 -15.10
C ARG A 11 2.15 -16.21 -15.48
N LYS A 12 2.19 -15.91 -16.77
CA LYS A 12 2.35 -14.54 -17.28
C LYS A 12 1.17 -13.64 -16.89
N ALA A 13 -0.06 -14.17 -16.88
CA ALA A 13 -1.23 -13.45 -16.42
C ALA A 13 -1.13 -13.13 -14.91
N LYS A 14 -0.70 -14.10 -14.09
CA LYS A 14 -0.48 -13.91 -12.66
C LYS A 14 0.58 -12.85 -12.35
N GLU A 15 1.71 -12.88 -13.06
CA GLU A 15 2.79 -11.89 -12.91
C GLU A 15 2.29 -10.48 -13.24
N ARG A 16 1.60 -10.31 -14.37
CA ARG A 16 1.01 -9.01 -14.75
C ARG A 16 -0.01 -8.51 -13.72
N ALA A 17 -0.84 -9.40 -13.19
CA ALA A 17 -1.81 -9.05 -12.15
C ALA A 17 -1.11 -8.60 -10.85
N ALA A 18 -0.04 -9.29 -10.44
CA ALA A 18 0.76 -8.92 -9.28
C ALA A 18 1.43 -7.54 -9.46
N THR A 19 2.02 -7.28 -10.62
CA THR A 19 2.62 -5.97 -10.93
C THR A 19 1.57 -4.86 -10.91
N ARG A 20 0.36 -5.10 -11.43
CA ARG A 20 -0.72 -4.12 -11.41
C ARG A 20 -1.20 -3.82 -9.99
N ALA A 21 -1.40 -4.85 -9.16
CA ALA A 21 -1.77 -4.67 -7.75
C ALA A 21 -0.70 -3.88 -6.97
N GLN A 22 0.58 -4.12 -7.24
CA GLN A 22 1.67 -3.32 -6.66
C GLN A 22 1.65 -1.88 -7.15
N ALA A 23 1.39 -1.65 -8.45
CA ALA A 23 1.29 -0.31 -9.02
C ALA A 23 0.09 0.46 -8.43
N ASP A 24 -1.06 -0.18 -8.22
CA ASP A 24 -2.24 0.43 -7.59
C ASP A 24 -1.95 0.78 -6.13
N ALA A 25 -1.33 -0.15 -5.38
CA ALA A 25 -0.90 0.10 -3.99
C ALA A 25 0.10 1.27 -3.91
N ASN A 26 1.03 1.34 -4.86
CA ASN A 26 2.00 2.43 -4.95
C ASN A 26 1.34 3.74 -5.38
N THR A 27 0.35 3.72 -6.26
CA THR A 27 -0.41 4.92 -6.63
C THR A 27 -1.16 5.49 -5.43
N VAL A 28 -1.73 4.65 -4.57
CA VAL A 28 -2.36 5.10 -3.32
C VAL A 28 -1.32 5.63 -2.32
N LYS A 29 -0.15 5.00 -2.22
CA LYS A 29 0.92 5.40 -1.27
C LYS A 29 1.68 6.65 -1.70
N PHE A 30 1.96 6.79 -3.00
CA PHE A 30 2.81 7.81 -3.58
C PHE A 30 2.03 8.91 -4.33
N GLY A 31 0.78 8.65 -4.73
CA GLY A 31 -0.13 9.63 -5.32
C GLY A 31 -0.78 10.58 -4.30
N ARG A 32 -0.59 10.35 -2.99
CA ARG A 32 -0.91 11.33 -1.96
C ARG A 32 -0.05 12.58 -2.17
N ARG A 33 -0.68 13.75 -2.33
CA ARG A 33 0.01 15.03 -2.51
C ARG A 33 0.90 15.31 -1.29
N LYS A 34 2.02 16.03 -1.48
CA LYS A 34 2.96 16.36 -0.39
C LYS A 34 2.27 16.95 0.85
N GLY A 35 1.21 17.75 0.65
CA GLY A 35 0.41 18.32 1.73
C GLY A 35 -0.35 17.29 2.57
N ASP A 36 -0.86 16.21 1.96
CA ASP A 36 -1.59 15.17 2.68
C ASP A 36 -0.65 14.27 3.49
N LYS A 37 0.56 14.00 2.96
CA LYS A 37 1.62 13.33 3.73
C LYS A 37 2.02 14.16 4.95
N ALA A 38 2.25 15.46 4.78
CA ALA A 38 2.63 16.36 5.87
C ALA A 38 1.54 16.46 6.96
N ARG A 39 0.25 16.49 6.56
CA ARG A 39 -0.87 16.47 7.52
C ARG A 39 -0.97 15.17 8.31
N GLU A 40 -0.80 14.02 7.66
CA GLU A 40 -0.79 12.72 8.33
C GLU A 40 0.39 12.59 9.31
N GLU A 41 1.60 13.00 8.90
CA GLU A 41 2.78 13.01 9.78
C GLU A 41 2.60 13.96 10.96
N ALA A 42 2.05 15.15 10.75
CA ALA A 42 1.72 16.07 11.84
C ALA A 42 0.67 15.48 12.80
N ARG A 43 -0.34 14.77 12.28
CA ARG A 43 -1.34 14.08 13.11
C ARG A 43 -0.70 12.97 13.93
N LYS A 44 0.13 12.11 13.33
CA LYS A 44 0.86 11.05 14.03
C LYS A 44 1.82 11.60 15.09
N ALA A 45 2.53 12.70 14.78
CA ALA A 45 3.42 13.33 15.73
C ALA A 45 2.66 13.92 16.93
N LYS A 46 1.48 14.51 16.70
CA LYS A 46 0.59 14.99 17.78
C LYS A 46 0.11 13.83 18.64
N GLU A 47 -0.39 12.78 17.99
CA GLU A 47 -0.90 11.57 18.64
C GLU A 47 0.19 10.87 19.47
N THR A 48 1.42 10.76 18.94
CA THR A 48 2.57 10.22 19.68
C THR A 48 2.90 11.07 20.90
N ARG A 49 2.90 12.40 20.78
CA ARG A 49 3.15 13.30 21.93
C ARG A 49 2.04 13.21 22.98
N GLU A 50 0.79 13.08 22.55
CA GLU A 50 -0.35 12.90 23.45
C GLU A 50 -0.23 11.59 24.21
N PHE A 51 0.06 10.48 23.53
CA PHE A 51 0.22 9.17 24.19
C PHE A 51 1.49 9.04 25.04
N ASP A 52 2.63 9.60 24.61
CA ASP A 52 3.88 9.57 25.39
C ASP A 52 3.80 10.45 26.65
N GLY A 53 2.97 11.50 26.60
CA GLY A 53 2.60 12.30 27.79
C GLY A 53 1.75 11.51 28.80
N HIS A 54 0.86 10.63 28.32
CA HIS A 54 0.04 9.77 29.18
C HIS A 54 0.79 8.57 29.78
N ALA A 55 1.90 8.12 29.18
CA ALA A 55 2.69 7.00 29.68
C ALA A 55 3.70 7.40 30.77
N ARG A 56 3.85 8.70 31.07
CA ARG A 56 4.79 9.24 32.06
C ARG A 56 4.16 9.65 33.40
N GLU A 57 2.85 9.50 33.58
CA GLU A 57 2.17 9.57 34.89
C GLU A 57 1.87 8.17 35.44
#